data_AF-A0A8C7X715-F1
#
_entry.id   AF-A0A8C7X715-F1
#
_cell.length_a   1.000
_cell.length_b   1.000
_cell.length_c   1.000
_cell.angle_alpha   90.00
_cell.angle_beta   90.00
_cell.angle_gamma   90.00
#
_symmetry.space_group_name_H-M   'P 1'
#
loop_
_entity.id
_entity.type
_entity.pdbx_description
1 polymer ?
#
loop_
_entity_poly.entity_id
_entity_poly.type
_entity_poly.pdbx_seq_one_letter_code
_entity_poly.pdbx_strand_id
1 'polypeptide(L)'
;YLYTLVHNTKNLNSIIGDEYRWPTTVPYYLEDSLEMNAKGVVLKAFDQYRLKTCIDFTPWKGEENYISVFKGSGCYSSVGNRRVGKQQLSIGSNCDSLGTVEHEFLHALGFWHEQSRADRDDYVYIIWDQIESGKEHNFNTYDDTVSSSLGVPYDYSSVMHYSKTAFNTGSEPTIVTNIPHFMDIIGQRMGFSESDLTKLNRLYNCTTSSTFVDSCDFEEENVCGMIQSSNQWGWNRHRSVDGGPQTDSTNRGQCEGKGFFMHLSTGSAQAGERASLESRWLYPKPGPQCLQFFLHNSAAADDVLNIWVKEYDVNNSGEELKLFKSISGGTMGSWELHNIDLEVTKKARVVFEGVRGNSPSSGGFSVDDINLSSTKCPMHIWHIHNITGLLASTPAGEKLYSPRYLSPAGYSFQVGVYLNGISSRPGYMAMYLHLTSGPNDPNLKWPCPWQQATMVLMDQQSDIRQQMNMHRMVTTDPDKMSSDGTEFFWDDPSKVGSKVTTADGSFYYRGPGYGTSTFITHSRLKSRKFIKGDDPRLLPISSRPVPTLTPL
;
A
#
# COMPACT_ATOMS: atom_id res chain seq x y z
N TYR A 1 -46.53 -22.02 21.02
CA TYR A 1 -45.94 -22.37 19.72
C TYR A 1 -44.44 -22.25 19.84
N LEU A 2 -43.76 -23.40 19.82
CA LEU A 2 -42.30 -23.52 19.88
C LEU A 2 -41.68 -22.81 18.66
N TYR A 3 -40.71 -21.92 18.90
CA TYR A 3 -39.69 -21.66 17.90
C TYR A 3 -38.46 -22.48 18.26
N THR A 4 -38.18 -23.42 17.37
CA THR A 4 -37.06 -24.35 17.36
C THR A 4 -35.75 -23.56 17.37
N LEU A 5 -34.90 -23.84 18.36
CA LEU A 5 -33.49 -23.47 18.36
C LEU A 5 -32.83 -24.06 17.11
N VAL A 6 -32.53 -23.21 16.13
CA VAL A 6 -31.59 -23.55 15.06
C VAL A 6 -30.22 -23.61 15.72
N HIS A 7 -29.67 -24.81 15.86
CA HIS A 7 -28.28 -25.02 16.22
C HIS A 7 -27.39 -24.33 15.18
N ASN A 8 -26.85 -23.17 15.55
CA ASN A 8 -25.84 -22.45 14.77
C ASN A 8 -24.56 -23.30 14.75
N THR A 9 -24.30 -23.96 13.63
CA THR A 9 -22.99 -24.50 13.26
C THR A 9 -22.00 -23.34 13.22
N LYS A 10 -20.94 -23.40 14.04
CA LYS A 10 -19.92 -22.36 14.14
C LYS A 10 -18.87 -22.63 13.06
N ASN A 11 -18.60 -21.63 12.22
CA ASN A 11 -17.64 -21.73 11.12
C ASN A 11 -16.24 -21.27 11.59
N LEU A 12 -15.10 -21.63 10.96
CA LEU A 12 -13.78 -21.63 11.65
C LEU A 12 -12.49 -21.23 10.86
N ASN A 13 -11.72 -20.18 11.24
CA ASN A 13 -10.37 -19.90 10.67
C ASN A 13 -9.35 -19.24 11.65
N SER A 14 -9.10 -19.80 12.83
CA SER A 14 -7.99 -19.37 13.75
C SER A 14 -7.77 -20.43 14.83
N ILE A 15 -6.53 -20.77 15.20
CA ILE A 15 -6.23 -21.77 16.23
C ILE A 15 -6.82 -21.40 17.59
N ILE A 16 -7.53 -22.36 18.21
CA ILE A 16 -8.08 -22.24 19.57
C ILE A 16 -6.95 -22.47 20.59
N GLY A 17 -6.92 -21.64 21.65
CA GLY A 17 -5.95 -21.73 22.74
C GLY A 17 -5.13 -20.44 22.92
N ASP A 18 -5.18 -19.86 24.12
CA ASP A 18 -4.39 -18.68 24.48
C ASP A 18 -2.89 -19.00 24.57
N GLU A 19 -2.56 -20.28 24.79
CA GLU A 19 -1.19 -20.79 24.79
C GLU A 19 -0.49 -20.59 23.44
N TYR A 20 -1.24 -20.55 22.33
CA TYR A 20 -0.69 -20.35 20.98
C TYR A 20 -0.57 -18.88 20.59
N ARG A 21 -0.90 -17.94 21.48
CA ARG A 21 -0.78 -16.50 21.19
C ARG A 21 0.67 -16.04 21.38
N TRP A 22 1.13 -15.25 20.42
CA TRP A 22 2.29 -14.40 20.62
C TRP A 22 1.93 -13.19 21.49
N PRO A 23 2.89 -12.54 22.16
CA PRO A 23 2.71 -11.16 22.61
C PRO A 23 2.38 -10.25 21.42
N THR A 24 1.71 -9.12 21.66
CA THR A 24 1.39 -8.14 20.61
C THR A 24 2.64 -7.56 19.96
N THR A 25 3.77 -7.53 20.66
CA THR A 25 5.08 -7.22 20.09
C THR A 25 5.87 -8.51 19.90
N VAL A 26 5.94 -9.01 18.67
CA VAL A 26 6.55 -10.30 18.33
C VAL A 26 8.07 -10.13 18.12
N PRO A 27 8.92 -10.86 18.88
CA PRO A 27 10.36 -10.85 18.63
C PRO A 27 10.69 -11.59 17.32
N TYR A 28 11.54 -10.99 16.48
CA TYR A 28 11.98 -11.60 15.21
C TYR A 28 13.49 -11.56 15.04
N TYR A 29 13.99 -12.50 14.23
CA TYR A 29 15.37 -12.53 13.75
C TYR A 29 15.38 -12.81 12.25
N LEU A 30 16.11 -12.01 11.47
CA LEU A 30 16.26 -12.19 10.02
C LEU A 30 17.62 -12.85 9.75
N GLU A 31 17.61 -14.14 9.43
CA GLU A 31 18.83 -14.93 9.21
C GLU A 31 19.62 -14.43 7.98
N ASP A 32 20.93 -14.67 7.97
CA ASP A 32 21.82 -14.29 6.85
C ASP A 32 21.54 -15.04 5.55
N SER A 33 20.87 -16.19 5.64
CA SER A 33 20.42 -16.95 4.49
C SER A 33 19.37 -16.21 3.63
N LEU A 34 18.66 -15.23 4.19
CA LEU A 34 17.65 -14.47 3.46
C LEU A 34 18.28 -13.57 2.41
N GLU A 35 17.67 -13.56 1.23
CA GLU A 35 18.00 -12.61 0.18
C GLU A 35 17.77 -11.17 0.66
N MET A 36 18.62 -10.24 0.24
CA MET A 36 18.53 -8.84 0.65
C MET A 36 17.19 -8.19 0.29
N ASN A 37 16.59 -8.59 -0.84
CA ASN A 37 15.24 -8.14 -1.19
C ASN A 37 14.20 -8.67 -0.19
N ALA A 38 14.24 -9.96 0.14
CA ALA A 38 13.32 -10.58 1.10
C ALA A 38 13.41 -9.92 2.49
N LYS A 39 14.60 -9.59 2.99
CA LYS A 39 14.76 -8.84 4.26
C LYS A 39 13.99 -7.52 4.24
N GLY A 40 14.11 -6.75 3.16
CA GLY A 40 13.36 -5.50 3.00
C GLY A 40 11.85 -5.69 2.87
N VAL A 41 11.40 -6.74 2.17
CA VAL A 41 9.97 -7.09 2.05
C VAL A 41 9.37 -7.48 3.41
N VAL A 42 10.10 -8.23 4.23
CA VAL A 42 9.66 -8.58 5.59
C VAL A 42 9.49 -7.34 6.47
N LEU A 43 10.43 -6.40 6.43
CA LEU A 43 10.29 -5.14 7.15
C LEU A 43 9.11 -4.30 6.64
N LYS A 44 8.83 -4.33 5.33
CA LYS A 44 7.65 -3.68 4.75
C LYS A 44 6.33 -4.35 5.20
N ALA A 45 6.31 -5.67 5.36
CA ALA A 45 5.16 -6.38 5.93
C ALA A 45 4.91 -5.95 7.37
N PHE A 46 5.96 -5.79 8.19
CA PHE A 46 5.82 -5.27 9.55
C PHE A 46 5.21 -3.87 9.58
N ASP A 47 5.56 -3.00 8.62
CA ASP A 47 4.93 -1.69 8.50
C ASP A 47 3.42 -1.79 8.19
N GLN A 48 2.97 -2.82 7.45
CA GLN A 48 1.54 -3.06 7.22
C GLN A 48 0.82 -3.54 8.48
N TYR A 49 1.41 -4.45 9.25
CA TYR A 49 0.87 -4.86 10.55
C TYR A 49 0.74 -3.67 11.50
N ARG A 50 1.77 -2.84 11.61
CA ARG A 50 1.75 -1.64 12.46
C ARG A 50 0.67 -0.64 12.07
N LEU A 51 0.37 -0.51 10.78
CA LEU A 51 -0.64 0.42 10.28
C LEU A 51 -2.06 -0.10 10.51
N LYS A 52 -2.28 -1.40 10.32
CA LYS A 52 -3.62 -2.00 10.22
C LYS A 52 -4.05 -2.80 11.45
N THR A 53 -3.14 -3.06 12.39
CA THR A 53 -3.35 -3.91 13.57
C THR A 53 -2.61 -3.36 14.79
N CYS A 54 -2.86 -3.93 15.96
CA CYS A 54 -2.07 -3.68 17.16
C CYS A 54 -0.79 -4.54 17.26
N ILE A 55 -0.52 -5.41 16.28
CA ILE A 55 0.66 -6.27 16.25
C ILE A 55 1.86 -5.46 15.79
N ASP A 56 2.95 -5.55 16.55
CA ASP A 56 4.24 -4.96 16.27
C ASP A 56 5.33 -6.04 16.25
N PHE A 57 6.49 -5.70 15.73
CA PHE A 57 7.64 -6.58 15.57
C PHE A 57 8.90 -5.88 16.05
N THR A 58 9.70 -6.56 16.87
CA THR A 58 10.99 -6.04 17.38
C THR A 58 12.11 -7.04 17.12
N PRO A 59 13.34 -6.59 16.83
CA PRO A 59 14.50 -7.49 16.84
C PRO A 59 14.59 -8.25 18.16
N TRP A 60 14.84 -9.55 18.08
CA TRP A 60 15.04 -10.44 19.21
C TRP A 60 16.24 -10.00 20.06
N LYS A 61 16.04 -9.93 21.38
CA LYS A 61 17.00 -9.48 22.40
C LYS A 61 17.24 -10.52 23.50
N GLY A 62 16.81 -11.77 23.28
CA GLY A 62 16.91 -12.86 24.25
C GLY A 62 15.57 -13.29 24.85
N GLU A 63 14.45 -12.86 24.27
CA GLU A 63 13.13 -13.40 24.62
C GLU A 63 13.09 -14.92 24.39
N GLU A 64 12.36 -15.64 25.25
CA GLU A 64 12.32 -17.11 25.25
C GLU A 64 11.88 -17.67 23.89
N ASN A 65 10.85 -17.08 23.29
CA ASN A 65 10.29 -17.49 22.00
C ASN A 65 10.39 -16.35 21.00
N TYR A 66 10.77 -16.66 19.76
CA TYR A 66 10.90 -15.68 18.67
C TYR A 66 10.73 -16.34 17.30
N ILE A 67 10.42 -15.53 16.28
CA ILE A 67 10.33 -15.98 14.90
C ILE A 67 11.70 -15.78 14.21
N SER A 68 12.30 -16.88 13.76
CA SER A 68 13.51 -16.87 12.93
C SER A 68 13.11 -17.01 11.46
N VAL A 69 13.25 -15.91 10.72
CA VAL A 69 12.94 -15.85 9.30
C VAL A 69 14.18 -16.23 8.50
N PHE A 70 14.07 -17.23 7.64
CA PHE A 70 15.22 -17.79 6.92
C PHE A 70 14.85 -18.20 5.49
N LYS A 71 15.86 -18.45 4.64
CA LYS A 71 15.63 -18.95 3.27
C LYS A 71 15.62 -20.48 3.25
N GLY A 72 14.43 -21.07 3.37
CA GLY A 72 14.20 -22.50 3.20
C GLY A 72 13.74 -22.88 1.79
N SER A 73 13.24 -24.11 1.64
CA SER A 73 12.60 -24.60 0.42
C SER A 73 11.12 -24.22 0.41
N GLY A 74 10.77 -23.18 -0.34
CA GLY A 74 9.41 -22.64 -0.41
C GLY A 74 9.07 -21.64 0.71
N CYS A 75 7.79 -21.29 0.80
CA CYS A 75 7.24 -20.37 1.80
C CYS A 75 6.40 -21.18 2.78
N TYR A 76 6.68 -21.10 4.07
CA TYR A 76 5.89 -21.78 5.09
C TYR A 76 6.15 -21.22 6.49
N SER A 77 5.19 -21.48 7.39
CA SER A 77 5.24 -21.11 8.80
C SER A 77 4.44 -22.10 9.64
N SER A 78 4.78 -22.23 10.92
CA SER A 78 3.96 -22.96 11.89
C SER A 78 2.73 -22.13 12.27
N VAL A 79 1.62 -22.80 12.56
CA VAL A 79 0.40 -22.10 13.02
C VAL A 79 0.44 -21.82 14.53
N GLY A 80 0.49 -20.52 14.86
CA GLY A 80 0.56 -20.01 16.24
C GLY A 80 1.97 -20.05 16.86
N ASN A 81 2.09 -19.52 18.07
CA ASN A 81 3.29 -19.63 18.90
C ASN A 81 3.41 -21.07 19.42
N ARG A 82 4.38 -21.83 18.90
CA ARG A 82 4.60 -23.23 19.27
C ARG A 82 5.35 -23.39 20.59
N ARG A 83 5.87 -22.29 21.18
CA ARG A 83 6.66 -22.26 22.42
C ARG A 83 7.89 -23.18 22.40
N VAL A 84 8.59 -23.20 21.25
CA VAL A 84 9.77 -24.05 21.00
C VAL A 84 11.08 -23.26 21.03
N GLY A 85 11.04 -22.03 21.50
CA GLY A 85 12.14 -21.08 21.41
C GLY A 85 12.28 -20.48 20.02
N LYS A 86 13.25 -20.98 19.24
CA LYS A 86 13.47 -20.57 17.85
C LYS A 86 12.40 -21.19 16.94
N GLN A 87 11.36 -20.44 16.62
CA GLN A 87 10.34 -20.88 15.66
C GLN A 87 10.71 -20.44 14.24
N GLN A 88 10.91 -21.39 13.33
CA GLN A 88 11.31 -21.11 11.96
C GLN A 88 10.13 -20.65 11.08
N LEU A 89 10.39 -19.65 10.23
CA LEU A 89 9.50 -19.18 9.16
C LEU A 89 10.32 -19.06 7.88
N SER A 90 9.93 -19.80 6.84
CA SER A 90 10.68 -19.81 5.58
C SER A 90 10.14 -18.77 4.60
N ILE A 91 11.01 -17.87 4.14
CA ILE A 91 10.80 -17.04 2.95
C ILE A 91 11.86 -17.47 1.93
N GLY A 92 11.52 -18.51 1.16
CA GLY A 92 12.38 -19.07 0.12
C GLY A 92 12.43 -18.23 -1.15
N SER A 93 13.03 -18.78 -2.20
CA SER A 93 13.05 -18.15 -3.53
C SER A 93 11.64 -17.96 -4.08
N ASN A 94 11.37 -16.77 -4.65
CA ASN A 94 10.06 -16.32 -5.14
C ASN A 94 8.98 -16.10 -4.05
N CYS A 95 9.34 -16.14 -2.77
CA CYS A 95 8.44 -15.83 -1.65
C CYS A 95 8.50 -14.35 -1.22
N ASP A 96 9.33 -13.54 -1.88
CA ASP A 96 9.63 -12.15 -1.56
C ASP A 96 8.56 -11.16 -2.07
N SER A 97 7.29 -11.56 -1.99
CA SER A 97 6.13 -10.70 -2.23
C SER A 97 5.49 -10.27 -0.91
N LEU A 98 4.95 -9.05 -0.84
CA LEU A 98 4.38 -8.51 0.40
C LEU A 98 3.25 -9.40 0.94
N GLY A 99 2.28 -9.76 0.09
CA GLY A 99 1.17 -10.62 0.48
C GLY A 99 1.60 -12.04 0.88
N THR A 100 2.68 -12.58 0.31
CA THR A 100 3.26 -13.87 0.76
C THR A 100 3.84 -13.75 2.16
N VAL A 101 4.62 -12.70 2.45
CA VAL A 101 5.17 -12.55 3.80
C VAL A 101 4.06 -12.32 4.83
N GLU A 102 3.08 -11.47 4.53
CA GLU A 102 1.89 -11.27 5.37
C GLU A 102 1.14 -12.58 5.64
N HIS A 103 0.99 -13.44 4.62
CA HIS A 103 0.39 -14.77 4.74
C HIS A 103 1.16 -15.68 5.73
N GLU A 104 2.48 -15.77 5.61
CA GLU A 104 3.29 -16.61 6.51
C GLU A 104 3.30 -16.09 7.96
N PHE A 105 3.22 -14.77 8.14
CA PHE A 105 3.09 -14.19 9.48
C PHE A 105 1.69 -14.36 10.05
N LEU A 106 0.62 -14.38 9.24
CA LEU A 106 -0.71 -14.76 9.70
C LEU A 106 -0.75 -16.21 10.19
N HIS A 107 -0.09 -17.14 9.50
CA HIS A 107 0.13 -18.47 10.03
C HIS A 107 0.81 -18.43 11.40
N ALA A 108 1.94 -17.73 11.52
CA ALA A 108 2.65 -17.60 12.79
C ALA A 108 1.78 -17.02 13.92
N LEU A 109 0.85 -16.11 13.60
CA LEU A 109 -0.10 -15.49 14.52
C LEU A 109 -1.33 -16.37 14.83
N GLY A 110 -1.45 -17.54 14.19
CA GLY A 110 -2.45 -18.55 14.53
C GLY A 110 -3.56 -18.73 13.51
N PHE A 111 -3.40 -18.29 12.27
CA PHE A 111 -4.41 -18.46 11.23
C PHE A 111 -4.12 -19.68 10.36
N TRP A 112 -5.15 -20.47 10.05
CA TRP A 112 -5.09 -21.48 9.00
C TRP A 112 -5.45 -20.84 7.66
N HIS A 113 -5.42 -21.63 6.60
CA HIS A 113 -5.91 -21.17 5.30
C HIS A 113 -7.42 -20.97 5.30
N GLU A 114 -7.91 -20.00 4.53
CA GLU A 114 -9.37 -19.75 4.42
C GLU A 114 -10.10 -20.95 3.80
N GLN A 115 -9.49 -21.65 2.83
CA GLN A 115 -10.04 -22.89 2.29
C GLN A 115 -9.86 -24.11 3.21
N SER A 116 -9.37 -23.96 4.43
CA SER A 116 -9.35 -25.02 5.45
C SER A 116 -10.47 -24.87 6.48
N ARG A 117 -11.36 -23.87 6.29
CA ARG A 117 -12.55 -23.69 7.12
C ARG A 117 -13.47 -24.92 7.08
N ALA A 118 -14.12 -25.20 8.21
CA ALA A 118 -15.13 -26.26 8.31
C ALA A 118 -16.31 -26.07 7.35
N ASP A 119 -16.72 -24.82 7.10
CA ASP A 119 -17.83 -24.46 6.21
C ASP A 119 -17.41 -24.27 4.74
N ARG A 120 -16.16 -24.57 4.37
CA ARG A 120 -15.65 -24.21 3.03
C ARG A 120 -16.46 -24.83 1.89
N ASP A 121 -17.00 -26.03 2.08
CA ASP A 121 -17.58 -26.82 0.99
C ASP A 121 -18.92 -26.20 0.53
N ASP A 122 -19.49 -25.28 1.33
CA ASP A 122 -20.61 -24.42 0.95
C ASP A 122 -20.20 -23.33 -0.06
N TYR A 123 -18.91 -23.00 -0.15
CA TYR A 123 -18.37 -21.88 -0.93
C TYR A 123 -17.48 -22.33 -2.10
N VAL A 124 -16.78 -23.46 -1.96
CA VAL A 124 -15.83 -23.99 -2.95
C VAL A 124 -15.93 -25.51 -3.04
N TYR A 125 -15.58 -26.03 -4.22
CA TYR A 125 -15.40 -27.45 -4.49
C TYR A 125 -13.91 -27.75 -4.70
N ILE A 126 -13.41 -28.79 -4.03
CA ILE A 126 -12.04 -29.29 -4.19
C ILE A 126 -12.02 -30.39 -5.24
N ILE A 127 -11.25 -30.20 -6.31
CA ILE A 127 -11.05 -31.22 -7.36
C ILE A 127 -9.84 -32.07 -6.98
N TRP A 128 -10.08 -33.07 -6.12
CA TRP A 128 -9.03 -33.92 -5.54
C TRP A 128 -8.14 -34.60 -6.59
N ASP A 129 -8.72 -35.05 -7.71
CA ASP A 129 -7.99 -35.72 -8.79
C ASP A 129 -6.95 -34.82 -9.50
N GLN A 130 -7.06 -33.50 -9.34
CA GLN A 130 -6.11 -32.54 -9.91
C GLN A 130 -4.99 -32.16 -8.94
N ILE A 131 -5.02 -32.64 -7.70
CA ILE A 131 -4.01 -32.33 -6.69
C ILE A 131 -2.78 -33.22 -6.90
N GLU A 132 -1.59 -32.63 -6.82
CA GLU A 132 -0.32 -33.35 -6.82
C GLU A 132 -0.29 -34.39 -5.70
N SER A 133 0.04 -35.64 -6.06
CA SER A 133 0.10 -36.76 -5.12
C SER A 133 0.95 -36.42 -3.89
N GLY A 134 0.37 -36.59 -2.70
CA GLY A 134 1.02 -36.26 -1.42
C GLY A 134 0.81 -34.82 -0.94
N LYS A 135 0.09 -33.98 -1.69
CA LYS A 135 -0.27 -32.60 -1.32
C LYS A 135 -1.71 -32.45 -0.82
N GLU A 136 -2.49 -33.53 -0.77
CA GLU A 136 -3.90 -33.55 -0.40
C GLU A 136 -4.14 -32.99 1.01
N HIS A 137 -3.19 -33.21 1.93
CA HIS A 137 -3.25 -32.69 3.30
C HIS A 137 -3.34 -31.16 3.39
N ASN A 138 -2.89 -30.42 2.38
CA ASN A 138 -3.01 -28.96 2.31
C ASN A 138 -4.46 -28.48 2.09
N PHE A 139 -5.34 -29.41 1.72
CA PHE A 139 -6.76 -29.20 1.50
C PHE A 139 -7.58 -29.89 2.59
N ASN A 140 -7.02 -30.19 3.76
CA ASN A 140 -7.82 -30.67 4.89
C ASN A 140 -8.63 -29.52 5.51
N THR A 141 -9.84 -29.84 5.97
CA THR A 141 -10.65 -28.98 6.85
C THR A 141 -10.29 -29.23 8.30
N TYR A 142 -10.43 -28.22 9.15
CA TYR A 142 -10.29 -28.34 10.61
C TYR A 142 -11.64 -28.12 11.30
N ASP A 143 -11.94 -28.92 12.32
CA ASP A 143 -13.24 -28.91 13.03
C ASP A 143 -13.33 -27.93 14.21
N ASP A 144 -14.54 -27.82 14.78
CA ASP A 144 -14.94 -26.84 15.81
C ASP A 144 -14.13 -26.93 17.12
N THR A 145 -13.40 -28.02 17.31
CA THR A 145 -12.58 -28.22 18.51
C THR A 145 -11.21 -27.55 18.42
N VAL A 146 -10.75 -27.18 17.22
CA VAL A 146 -9.39 -26.69 16.97
C VAL A 146 -9.31 -25.33 16.27
N SER A 147 -10.42 -24.80 15.72
CA SER A 147 -10.43 -23.54 14.95
C SER A 147 -11.66 -22.66 15.26
N SER A 148 -11.61 -21.33 15.00
CA SER A 148 -12.70 -20.34 15.19
C SER A 148 -12.76 -19.29 14.08
N SER A 149 -13.93 -18.96 13.51
CA SER A 149 -14.07 -17.91 12.45
C SER A 149 -14.14 -16.51 13.04
N LEU A 150 -14.26 -16.43 14.37
CA LEU A 150 -14.44 -15.19 15.10
C LEU A 150 -15.68 -14.41 14.62
N GLY A 151 -16.70 -15.09 14.09
CA GLY A 151 -17.95 -14.48 13.60
C GLY A 151 -17.78 -13.68 12.32
N VAL A 152 -16.88 -14.12 11.43
CA VAL A 152 -16.61 -13.48 10.13
C VAL A 152 -17.00 -14.43 8.98
N PRO A 153 -17.71 -13.96 7.94
CA PRO A 153 -18.09 -14.77 6.77
C PRO A 153 -16.88 -15.38 6.03
N TYR A 154 -17.15 -16.33 5.13
CA TYR A 154 -16.13 -16.86 4.22
C TYR A 154 -15.62 -15.76 3.29
N ASP A 155 -14.31 -15.61 3.17
CA ASP A 155 -13.69 -14.54 2.39
C ASP A 155 -12.88 -15.06 1.20
N TYR A 156 -13.49 -15.02 0.01
CA TYR A 156 -12.81 -15.33 -1.25
C TYR A 156 -11.59 -14.44 -1.52
N SER A 157 -11.53 -13.24 -0.95
CA SER A 157 -10.42 -12.28 -1.13
C SER A 157 -9.34 -12.37 -0.06
N SER A 158 -9.46 -13.30 0.90
CA SER A 158 -8.49 -13.50 1.98
C SER A 158 -7.10 -13.80 1.40
N VAL A 159 -6.07 -13.18 1.98
CA VAL A 159 -4.67 -13.50 1.65
C VAL A 159 -4.33 -14.93 2.06
N MET A 160 -5.09 -15.49 3.01
CA MET A 160 -4.99 -16.89 3.47
C MET A 160 -5.70 -17.88 2.55
N HIS A 161 -6.36 -17.43 1.48
CA HIS A 161 -6.99 -18.32 0.51
C HIS A 161 -5.98 -18.78 -0.56
N TYR A 162 -6.04 -20.06 -0.92
CA TYR A 162 -5.32 -20.61 -2.07
C TYR A 162 -5.84 -20.08 -3.41
N SER A 163 -4.98 -20.04 -4.41
CA SER A 163 -5.42 -19.81 -5.78
C SER A 163 -6.14 -21.04 -6.33
N LYS A 164 -6.89 -20.85 -7.42
CA LYS A 164 -7.58 -21.95 -8.11
C LYS A 164 -6.63 -23.05 -8.61
N THR A 165 -5.34 -22.76 -8.82
CA THR A 165 -4.34 -23.70 -9.36
C THR A 165 -3.32 -24.18 -8.30
N ALA A 166 -3.63 -24.04 -7.01
CA ALA A 166 -2.71 -24.46 -5.96
C ALA A 166 -2.43 -25.98 -6.04
N PHE A 167 -1.15 -26.38 -6.09
CA PHE A 167 -0.71 -27.79 -6.13
C PHE A 167 -1.34 -28.64 -7.24
N ASN A 168 -1.62 -28.05 -8.41
CA ASN A 168 -2.23 -28.81 -9.49
C ASN A 168 -1.21 -29.68 -10.26
N THR A 169 -1.67 -30.74 -10.91
CA THR A 169 -0.85 -31.63 -11.76
C THR A 169 -0.76 -31.16 -13.23
N GLY A 170 -1.48 -30.10 -13.59
CA GLY A 170 -1.58 -29.61 -14.97
C GLY A 170 -2.02 -28.15 -15.06
N SER A 171 -2.96 -27.83 -15.95
CA SER A 171 -3.54 -26.48 -16.07
C SER A 171 -4.89 -26.33 -15.39
N GLU A 172 -5.54 -27.45 -15.06
CA GLU A 172 -6.87 -27.46 -14.46
C GLU A 172 -6.84 -26.97 -13.00
N PRO A 173 -7.92 -26.34 -12.53
CA PRO A 173 -7.99 -25.87 -11.15
C PRO A 173 -8.13 -27.04 -10.16
N THR A 174 -7.56 -26.87 -8.97
CA THR A 174 -7.80 -27.72 -7.79
C THR A 174 -8.92 -27.17 -6.91
N ILE A 175 -9.20 -25.87 -7.00
CA ILE A 175 -10.29 -25.21 -6.26
C ILE A 175 -11.21 -24.51 -7.26
N VAL A 176 -12.49 -24.86 -7.22
CA VAL A 176 -13.55 -24.20 -8.00
C VAL A 176 -14.51 -23.52 -7.05
N THR A 177 -14.72 -22.22 -7.18
CA THR A 177 -15.70 -21.48 -6.39
C THR A 177 -17.12 -21.80 -6.85
N ASN A 178 -18.05 -22.05 -5.92
CA ASN A 178 -19.44 -22.36 -6.23
C ASN A 178 -20.15 -21.22 -6.99
N ILE A 179 -19.74 -19.98 -6.72
CA ILE A 179 -20.16 -18.79 -7.45
C ILE A 179 -19.04 -18.41 -8.44
N PRO A 180 -19.23 -18.56 -9.77
CA PRO A 180 -18.14 -18.40 -10.75
C PRO A 180 -17.44 -17.03 -10.75
N HIS A 181 -18.13 -15.97 -10.29
CA HIS A 181 -17.56 -14.63 -10.18
C HIS A 181 -16.28 -14.59 -9.34
N PHE A 182 -16.14 -15.46 -8.33
CA PHE A 182 -15.00 -15.46 -7.41
C PHE A 182 -13.80 -16.28 -7.89
N MET A 183 -13.89 -16.96 -9.03
CA MET A 183 -12.81 -17.83 -9.55
C MET A 183 -11.47 -17.10 -9.70
N ASP A 184 -11.49 -15.83 -10.13
CA ASP A 184 -10.27 -15.02 -10.31
C ASP A 184 -9.98 -14.07 -9.13
N ILE A 185 -10.83 -14.10 -8.10
CA ILE A 185 -10.66 -13.36 -6.85
C ILE A 185 -9.78 -14.14 -5.87
N ILE A 186 -10.03 -15.46 -5.74
CA ILE A 186 -9.28 -16.32 -4.83
C ILE A 186 -7.78 -16.34 -5.13
N GLY A 187 -6.96 -16.47 -4.08
CA GLY A 187 -5.51 -16.49 -4.21
C GLY A 187 -4.89 -15.14 -4.55
N GLN A 188 -5.50 -14.03 -4.12
CA GLN A 188 -4.86 -12.72 -4.22
C GLN A 188 -3.62 -12.66 -3.30
N ARG A 189 -2.60 -11.89 -3.70
CA ARG A 189 -1.33 -11.71 -2.97
C ARG A 189 -0.92 -10.23 -2.89
N MET A 190 -1.90 -9.33 -2.89
CA MET A 190 -1.68 -7.88 -2.77
C MET A 190 -1.43 -7.50 -1.32
N GLY A 191 -2.24 -8.04 -0.39
CA GLY A 191 -2.06 -7.93 1.05
C GLY A 191 -3.30 -8.40 1.82
N PHE A 192 -3.41 -8.06 3.10
CA PHE A 192 -4.59 -8.40 3.93
C PHE A 192 -5.93 -7.96 3.31
N SER A 193 -6.94 -8.84 3.37
CA SER A 193 -8.33 -8.41 3.21
C SER A 193 -8.87 -7.76 4.48
N GLU A 194 -10.03 -7.12 4.38
CA GLU A 194 -10.74 -6.58 5.55
C GLU A 194 -11.11 -7.68 6.56
N SER A 195 -11.48 -8.87 6.06
CA SER A 195 -11.82 -10.01 6.91
C SER A 195 -10.60 -10.56 7.63
N ASP A 196 -9.43 -10.61 6.98
CA ASP A 196 -8.17 -11.02 7.60
C ASP A 196 -7.84 -10.11 8.80
N LEU A 197 -7.91 -8.78 8.58
CA LEU A 197 -7.68 -7.78 9.63
C LEU A 197 -8.73 -7.86 10.74
N THR A 198 -10.00 -8.04 10.39
CA THR A 198 -11.08 -8.17 11.38
C THR A 198 -10.85 -9.38 12.28
N LYS A 199 -10.51 -10.53 11.69
CA LYS A 199 -10.20 -11.75 12.45
C LYS A 199 -8.98 -11.55 13.34
N LEU A 200 -7.88 -11.04 12.80
CA LEU A 200 -6.65 -10.80 13.57
C LEU A 200 -6.86 -9.80 14.72
N ASN A 201 -7.53 -8.68 14.46
CA ASN A 201 -7.80 -7.66 15.46
C ASN A 201 -8.76 -8.17 16.55
N ARG A 202 -9.76 -9.01 16.21
CA ARG A 202 -10.61 -9.70 17.21
C ARG A 202 -9.80 -10.69 18.04
N LEU A 203 -8.91 -11.45 17.42
CA LEU A 203 -8.11 -12.47 18.09
C LEU A 203 -7.16 -11.87 19.15
N TYR A 204 -6.62 -10.69 18.87
CA TYR A 204 -5.67 -9.97 19.74
C TYR A 204 -6.28 -8.78 20.49
N ASN A 205 -7.60 -8.61 20.43
CA ASN A 205 -8.33 -7.50 21.07
C ASN A 205 -7.74 -6.12 20.71
N CYS A 206 -7.37 -5.92 19.45
CA CYS A 206 -6.80 -4.66 18.98
C CYS A 206 -7.85 -3.54 18.96
N THR A 207 -7.61 -2.47 19.73
CA THR A 207 -8.45 -1.25 19.75
C THR A 207 -7.82 -0.10 18.98
N THR A 208 -6.51 -0.12 18.80
CA THR A 208 -5.71 0.91 18.13
C THR A 208 -4.62 0.23 17.30
N SER A 209 -4.17 0.86 16.22
CA SER A 209 -2.95 0.41 15.53
C SER A 209 -1.75 1.28 15.88
N SER A 210 -0.56 0.75 15.61
CA SER A 210 0.72 1.32 16.03
C SER A 210 1.05 2.63 15.30
N THR A 211 0.71 2.75 14.01
CA THR A 211 1.11 3.89 13.17
C THR A 211 -0.05 4.64 12.51
N PHE A 212 -1.29 4.18 12.59
CA PHE A 212 -2.43 4.99 12.14
C PHE A 212 -2.65 6.18 13.09
N VAL A 213 -2.94 7.35 12.54
CA VAL A 213 -3.28 8.53 13.35
C VAL A 213 -4.69 9.00 13.05
N ASP A 214 -5.02 9.22 11.77
CA ASP A 214 -6.35 9.68 11.38
C ASP A 214 -6.70 9.37 9.91
N SER A 215 -8.00 9.33 9.63
CA SER A 215 -8.56 9.30 8.27
C SER A 215 -9.88 10.08 8.25
N CYS A 216 -10.06 10.92 7.24
CA CYS A 216 -11.24 11.76 7.08
C CYS A 216 -11.61 11.95 5.61
N ASP A 217 -12.79 11.45 5.25
CA ASP A 217 -13.42 11.52 3.92
C ASP A 217 -14.66 12.43 3.90
N PHE A 218 -14.92 13.12 5.01
CA PHE A 218 -16.03 14.08 5.17
C PHE A 218 -17.44 13.52 4.94
N GLU A 219 -17.64 12.20 4.95
CA GLU A 219 -18.95 11.58 4.71
C GLU A 219 -19.94 11.81 5.87
N GLU A 220 -19.44 12.08 7.08
CA GLU A 220 -20.22 12.40 8.27
C GLU A 220 -20.31 13.92 8.53
N GLU A 221 -21.45 14.39 9.06
CA GLU A 221 -21.69 15.82 9.32
C GLU A 221 -20.73 16.45 10.33
N ASN A 222 -20.21 15.64 11.26
CA ASN A 222 -19.23 16.10 12.25
C ASN A 222 -17.84 16.32 11.66
N VAL A 223 -17.62 16.05 10.37
CA VAL A 223 -16.36 16.24 9.62
C VAL A 223 -15.15 15.73 10.39
N CYS A 224 -15.27 14.54 10.99
CA CYS A 224 -14.19 13.88 11.75
C CYS A 224 -13.69 14.69 12.98
N GLY A 225 -14.49 15.67 13.43
CA GLY A 225 -14.15 16.62 14.48
C GLY A 225 -13.18 17.72 14.05
N MET A 226 -13.01 17.95 12.74
CA MET A 226 -12.29 19.11 12.24
C MET A 226 -13.04 20.41 12.59
N ILE A 227 -12.28 21.47 12.87
CA ILE A 227 -12.82 22.78 13.23
C ILE A 227 -12.36 23.83 12.22
N GLN A 228 -13.11 24.91 12.08
CA GLN A 228 -12.73 26.03 11.22
C GLN A 228 -12.70 27.35 12.00
N SER A 229 -12.01 28.35 11.45
CA SER A 229 -12.02 29.72 11.99
C SER A 229 -13.43 30.33 11.97
N SER A 230 -13.75 31.17 12.96
CA SER A 230 -15.08 31.77 13.16
C SER A 230 -15.39 32.99 12.28
N ASN A 231 -14.63 33.20 11.21
CA ASN A 231 -14.84 34.29 10.27
C ASN A 231 -16.01 34.00 9.31
N GLN A 232 -16.55 35.05 8.69
CA GLN A 232 -17.66 34.92 7.72
C GLN A 232 -17.27 34.16 6.45
N TRP A 233 -15.97 34.14 6.12
CA TRP A 233 -15.40 33.38 5.01
C TRP A 233 -14.63 32.17 5.54
N GLY A 234 -15.06 30.96 5.15
CA GLY A 234 -14.56 29.73 5.75
C GLY A 234 -14.69 28.51 4.85
N TRP A 235 -14.24 27.38 5.38
CA TRP A 235 -14.33 26.08 4.72
C TRP A 235 -15.73 25.52 4.89
N ASN A 236 -16.36 25.15 3.78
CA ASN A 236 -17.71 24.63 3.77
C ASN A 236 -17.73 23.21 3.22
N ARG A 237 -18.60 22.37 3.79
CA ARG A 237 -18.80 21.00 3.34
C ARG A 237 -19.76 21.00 2.15
N HIS A 238 -19.29 20.56 1.00
CA HIS A 238 -20.05 20.54 -0.26
C HIS A 238 -20.07 19.15 -0.88
N ARG A 239 -21.08 18.91 -1.73
CA ARG A 239 -21.15 17.72 -2.62
C ARG A 239 -20.64 18.04 -4.03
N SER A 240 -20.81 19.29 -4.42
CA SER A 240 -20.39 19.85 -5.71
C SER A 240 -20.24 21.36 -5.55
N VAL A 241 -19.41 21.96 -6.40
CA VAL A 241 -19.23 23.42 -6.50
C VAL A 241 -19.16 23.85 -7.95
N ASP A 242 -19.72 25.02 -8.24
CA ASP A 242 -19.58 25.67 -9.55
C ASP A 242 -18.10 26.03 -9.78
N GLY A 243 -17.58 25.75 -10.97
CA GLY A 243 -16.14 25.85 -11.27
C GLY A 243 -15.30 24.62 -10.85
N GLY A 244 -15.93 23.63 -10.20
CA GLY A 244 -15.36 22.32 -9.90
C GLY A 244 -14.69 22.21 -8.52
N PRO A 245 -14.76 21.03 -7.88
CA PRO A 245 -15.18 19.76 -8.49
C PRO A 245 -16.70 19.52 -8.47
N GLN A 246 -17.19 18.77 -9.46
CA GLN A 246 -18.60 18.35 -9.55
C GLN A 246 -18.93 17.16 -8.63
N THR A 247 -17.90 16.44 -8.17
CA THR A 247 -18.03 15.29 -7.27
C THR A 247 -16.85 15.27 -6.30
N ASP A 248 -17.03 14.62 -5.16
CA ASP A 248 -15.99 14.26 -4.21
C ASP A 248 -14.84 13.41 -4.82
N SER A 249 -13.76 13.29 -4.06
CA SER A 249 -12.70 12.33 -4.35
C SER A 249 -13.07 10.94 -3.89
N THR A 250 -13.79 10.77 -2.77
CA THR A 250 -14.13 9.46 -2.17
C THR A 250 -14.86 8.53 -3.14
N ASN A 251 -15.92 9.02 -3.79
CA ASN A 251 -16.78 8.24 -4.67
C ASN A 251 -16.61 8.58 -6.16
N ARG A 252 -16.10 9.77 -6.50
CA ARG A 252 -15.87 10.23 -7.90
C ARG A 252 -17.10 10.05 -8.79
N GLY A 253 -18.27 10.34 -8.22
CA GLY A 253 -19.54 10.25 -8.95
C GLY A 253 -20.07 8.84 -9.19
N GLN A 254 -19.45 7.79 -8.63
CA GLN A 254 -20.00 6.43 -8.72
C GLN A 254 -21.35 6.28 -8.00
N CYS A 255 -21.65 7.19 -7.08
CA CYS A 255 -22.95 7.32 -6.44
C CYS A 255 -23.46 8.75 -6.62
N GLU A 256 -24.37 8.96 -7.57
CA GLU A 256 -24.94 10.27 -7.84
C GLU A 256 -25.57 10.89 -6.59
N GLY A 257 -25.22 12.15 -6.30
CA GLY A 257 -25.72 12.88 -5.13
C GLY A 257 -25.19 12.42 -3.78
N LYS A 258 -24.21 11.51 -3.73
CA LYS A 258 -23.50 11.11 -2.50
C LYS A 258 -22.03 11.54 -2.57
N GLY A 259 -21.37 11.59 -1.41
CA GLY A 259 -19.99 12.05 -1.31
C GLY A 259 -19.90 13.51 -0.89
N PHE A 260 -18.94 13.83 -0.04
CA PHE A 260 -18.70 15.19 0.41
C PHE A 260 -17.22 15.52 0.45
N PHE A 261 -16.91 16.81 0.35
CA PHE A 261 -15.56 17.33 0.50
C PHE A 261 -15.61 18.71 1.18
N MET A 262 -14.47 19.17 1.68
CA MET A 262 -14.35 20.53 2.22
C MET A 262 -13.86 21.47 1.12
N HIS A 263 -14.55 22.59 0.93
CA HIS A 263 -14.24 23.59 -0.08
C HIS A 263 -14.05 24.98 0.54
N LEU A 264 -13.01 25.67 0.09
CA LEU A 264 -12.78 27.08 0.37
C LEU A 264 -12.86 27.87 -0.94
N SER A 265 -13.98 28.56 -1.14
CA SER A 265 -14.21 29.45 -2.29
C SER A 265 -13.33 30.69 -2.19
N THR A 266 -12.38 30.88 -3.10
CA THR A 266 -11.57 32.11 -3.14
C THR A 266 -12.24 33.24 -3.93
N GLY A 267 -13.28 32.94 -4.73
CA GLY A 267 -14.01 33.96 -5.48
C GLY A 267 -14.80 34.96 -4.63
N SER A 268 -15.14 34.59 -3.39
CA SER A 268 -15.93 35.41 -2.46
C SER A 268 -15.11 36.22 -1.45
N ALA A 269 -13.78 36.09 -1.45
CA ALA A 269 -12.89 36.65 -0.43
C ALA A 269 -12.09 37.87 -0.93
N GLN A 270 -11.74 38.78 -0.02
CA GLN A 270 -10.82 39.87 -0.33
C GLN A 270 -9.36 39.40 -0.34
N ALA A 271 -8.52 40.08 -1.14
CA ALA A 271 -7.10 39.77 -1.21
C ALA A 271 -6.44 39.84 0.19
N GLY A 272 -5.67 38.80 0.53
CA GLY A 272 -5.00 38.65 1.82
C GLY A 272 -5.87 38.06 2.94
N GLU A 273 -7.18 37.85 2.73
CA GLU A 273 -8.00 37.08 3.67
C GLU A 273 -7.48 35.65 3.83
N ARG A 274 -7.69 35.09 5.03
CA ARG A 274 -7.24 33.75 5.42
C ARG A 274 -8.39 32.97 6.05
N ALA A 275 -8.46 31.68 5.75
CA ALA A 275 -9.40 30.76 6.39
C ALA A 275 -8.71 29.43 6.69
N SER A 276 -8.90 28.91 7.90
CA SER A 276 -8.28 27.66 8.34
C SER A 276 -9.31 26.56 8.57
N LEU A 277 -8.92 25.34 8.21
CA LEU A 277 -9.54 24.08 8.62
C LEU A 277 -8.50 23.30 9.43
N GLU A 278 -8.76 23.08 10.70
CA GLU A 278 -7.87 22.40 11.63
C GLU A 278 -8.39 21.01 11.98
N SER A 279 -7.50 20.02 12.07
CA SER A 279 -7.85 18.72 12.63
C SER A 279 -8.24 18.83 14.10
N ARG A 280 -8.86 17.77 14.64
CA ARG A 280 -8.88 17.56 16.10
C ARG A 280 -7.45 17.41 16.65
N TRP A 281 -7.31 17.29 17.98
CA TRP A 281 -6.01 16.95 18.57
C TRP A 281 -5.56 15.56 18.15
N LEU A 282 -4.36 15.48 17.57
CA LEU A 282 -3.73 14.26 17.09
C LEU A 282 -2.55 13.90 17.98
N TYR A 283 -2.29 12.59 18.10
CA TYR A 283 -1.24 12.03 18.95
C TYR A 283 -0.32 11.14 18.11
N PRO A 284 0.41 11.70 17.12
CA PRO A 284 1.33 10.91 16.31
C PRO A 284 2.48 10.36 17.15
N LYS A 285 3.02 9.20 16.76
CA LYS A 285 4.28 8.71 17.33
C LYS A 285 5.44 9.60 16.90
N PRO A 286 6.45 9.83 17.76
CA PRO A 286 7.65 10.56 17.37
C PRO A 286 8.34 9.93 16.16
N GLY A 287 8.88 10.77 15.28
CA GLY A 287 9.54 10.36 14.04
C GLY A 287 8.83 10.91 12.81
N PRO A 288 9.03 10.30 11.63
CA PRO A 288 8.38 10.76 10.40
C PRO A 288 6.89 10.39 10.38
N GLN A 289 6.05 11.33 10.00
CA GLN A 289 4.66 11.07 9.63
C GLN A 289 4.40 11.45 8.17
N CYS A 290 3.37 10.85 7.59
CA CYS A 290 2.94 11.14 6.24
C CYS A 290 1.50 11.64 6.27
N LEU A 291 1.32 12.91 5.91
CA LEU A 291 0.02 13.48 5.62
C LEU A 291 -0.27 13.30 4.13
N GLN A 292 -1.36 12.61 3.83
CA GLN A 292 -1.84 12.38 2.47
C GLN A 292 -3.23 12.98 2.33
N PHE A 293 -3.53 13.65 1.22
CA PHE A 293 -4.87 14.14 0.92
C PHE A 293 -5.02 14.38 -0.58
N PHE A 294 -6.26 14.37 -1.05
CA PHE A 294 -6.58 14.80 -2.41
C PHE A 294 -6.96 16.28 -2.42
N LEU A 295 -6.38 17.02 -3.36
CA LEU A 295 -6.63 18.44 -3.60
C LEU A 295 -7.18 18.62 -5.00
N HIS A 296 -8.35 19.25 -5.12
CA HIS A 296 -8.83 19.79 -6.38
C HIS A 296 -8.67 21.31 -6.38
N ASN A 297 -7.87 21.81 -7.31
CA ASN A 297 -7.58 23.24 -7.42
C ASN A 297 -8.36 23.88 -8.58
N SER A 298 -9.22 24.84 -8.26
CA SER A 298 -9.90 25.76 -9.18
C SER A 298 -9.66 27.24 -8.81
N ALA A 299 -8.70 27.49 -7.91
CA ALA A 299 -8.33 28.80 -7.42
C ALA A 299 -7.46 29.57 -8.43
N ALA A 300 -7.26 30.87 -8.19
CA ALA A 300 -6.33 31.66 -8.99
C ALA A 300 -4.88 31.23 -8.76
N ALA A 301 -4.00 31.51 -9.73
CA ALA A 301 -2.60 31.06 -9.67
C ALA A 301 -1.80 31.63 -8.48
N ASP A 302 -2.22 32.79 -7.95
CA ASP A 302 -1.64 33.45 -6.79
C ASP A 302 -2.40 33.20 -5.47
N ASP A 303 -3.48 32.41 -5.50
CA ASP A 303 -4.06 31.84 -4.28
C ASP A 303 -3.12 30.77 -3.72
N VAL A 304 -3.06 30.65 -2.39
CA VAL A 304 -2.13 29.73 -1.71
C VAL A 304 -2.87 28.87 -0.69
N LEU A 305 -2.62 27.57 -0.73
CA LEU A 305 -2.97 26.63 0.34
C LEU A 305 -1.70 26.30 1.15
N ASN A 306 -1.66 26.75 2.39
CA ASN A 306 -0.62 26.44 3.35
C ASN A 306 -1.02 25.27 4.24
N ILE A 307 -0.06 24.38 4.48
CA ILE A 307 -0.19 23.26 5.42
C ILE A 307 0.71 23.53 6.60
N TRP A 308 0.09 23.81 7.73
CA TRP A 308 0.78 24.05 9.00
C TRP A 308 0.56 22.90 9.96
N VAL A 309 1.46 22.78 10.94
CA VAL A 309 1.23 21.98 12.14
C VAL A 309 1.32 22.90 13.35
N LYS A 310 0.33 22.77 14.22
CA LYS A 310 0.24 23.48 15.49
C LYS A 310 0.57 22.53 16.62
N GLU A 311 1.79 22.58 17.13
CA GLU A 311 2.25 21.74 18.25
C GLU A 311 1.97 22.41 19.60
N TYR A 312 1.50 21.62 20.56
CA TYR A 312 1.27 22.10 21.92
C TYR A 312 2.44 21.71 22.81
N ASP A 313 3.11 22.71 23.39
CA ASP A 313 4.07 22.54 24.46
C ASP A 313 3.41 22.79 25.83
N VAL A 314 3.69 21.94 26.81
CA VAL A 314 3.22 22.14 28.19
C VAL A 314 4.09 23.17 28.91
N ASN A 315 5.36 23.30 28.50
CA ASN A 315 6.36 24.13 29.17
C ASN A 315 6.42 25.58 28.65
N ASN A 316 5.96 25.81 27.41
CA ASN A 316 5.73 27.13 26.87
C ASN A 316 4.22 27.31 26.75
N SER A 317 3.66 28.35 27.38
CA SER A 317 2.24 28.72 27.27
C SER A 317 1.81 29.18 25.85
N GLY A 318 2.62 28.89 24.83
CA GLY A 318 2.42 29.25 23.44
C GLY A 318 2.34 28.02 22.55
N GLU A 319 1.40 28.05 21.60
CA GLU A 319 1.25 27.06 20.55
C GLU A 319 2.29 27.38 19.46
N GLU A 320 3.15 26.41 19.12
CA GLU A 320 4.14 26.60 18.06
C GLU A 320 3.53 26.21 16.71
N LEU A 321 3.40 27.17 15.80
CA LEU A 321 2.87 26.96 14.46
C LEU A 321 4.01 26.87 13.45
N LYS A 322 4.16 25.73 12.78
CA LYS A 322 5.23 25.45 11.81
C LYS A 322 4.66 25.19 10.43
N LEU A 323 5.18 25.89 9.42
CA LEU A 323 4.83 25.69 8.01
C LEU A 323 5.55 24.45 7.48
N PHE A 324 4.82 23.52 6.88
CA PHE A 324 5.40 22.35 6.23
C PHE A 324 5.33 22.44 4.70
N LYS A 325 4.27 23.05 4.15
CA LYS A 325 4.11 23.18 2.71
C LYS A 325 3.26 24.39 2.35
N SER A 326 3.63 25.07 1.27
CA SER A 326 2.76 25.99 0.55
C SER A 326 2.50 25.44 -0.85
N ILE A 327 1.24 25.44 -1.26
CA ILE A 327 0.77 24.95 -2.56
C ILE A 327 0.09 26.13 -3.26
N SER A 328 0.61 26.52 -4.42
CA SER A 328 0.00 27.53 -5.29
C SER A 328 0.11 27.08 -6.75
N GLY A 329 -0.88 27.45 -7.56
CA GLY A 329 -1.01 26.92 -8.92
C GLY A 329 -1.17 25.38 -8.96
N GLY A 330 -0.68 24.75 -10.03
CA GLY A 330 -0.74 23.30 -10.24
C GLY A 330 -1.70 22.89 -11.35
N THR A 331 -1.99 21.58 -11.44
CA THR A 331 -2.98 21.04 -12.38
C THR A 331 -4.37 21.51 -11.96
N MET A 332 -5.02 22.28 -12.82
CA MET A 332 -6.36 22.79 -12.57
C MET A 332 -7.41 21.78 -13.03
N GLY A 333 -8.52 21.69 -12.28
CA GLY A 333 -9.68 20.91 -12.69
C GLY A 333 -9.56 19.39 -12.53
N SER A 334 -8.53 18.90 -11.82
CA SER A 334 -8.41 17.50 -11.43
C SER A 334 -8.10 17.37 -9.93
N TRP A 335 -8.55 16.26 -9.34
CA TRP A 335 -8.19 15.87 -7.98
C TRP A 335 -6.80 15.24 -8.00
N GLU A 336 -5.85 15.87 -7.32
CA GLU A 336 -4.45 15.44 -7.21
C GLU A 336 -4.08 14.96 -5.81
N LEU A 337 -3.36 13.84 -5.72
CA LEU A 337 -2.85 13.32 -4.46
C LEU A 337 -1.60 14.10 -4.03
N HIS A 338 -1.64 14.66 -2.82
CA HIS A 338 -0.49 15.30 -2.18
C HIS A 338 0.00 14.45 -1.01
N ASN A 339 1.32 14.31 -0.91
CA ASN A 339 2.01 13.70 0.23
C ASN A 339 2.92 14.74 0.86
N ILE A 340 2.84 14.90 2.18
CA ILE A 340 3.65 15.86 2.95
C ILE A 340 4.29 15.11 4.10
N ASP A 341 5.63 15.07 4.09
CA ASP A 341 6.41 14.57 5.22
C ASP A 341 6.31 15.55 6.38
N LEU A 342 5.82 15.05 7.52
CA LEU A 342 5.76 15.78 8.78
C LEU A 342 6.78 15.17 9.76
N GLU A 343 7.21 15.97 10.73
CA GLU A 343 8.10 15.55 11.82
C GLU A 343 7.61 16.16 13.14
N VAL A 344 6.48 15.65 13.59
CA VAL A 344 5.76 16.08 14.79
C VAL A 344 6.18 15.21 15.97
N THR A 345 6.47 15.82 17.10
CA THR A 345 6.93 15.09 18.30
C THR A 345 5.94 15.11 19.46
N LYS A 346 5.04 16.09 19.47
CA LYS A 346 4.05 16.33 20.52
C LYS A 346 2.63 16.16 19.99
N LYS A 347 1.65 16.32 20.89
CA LYS A 347 0.25 16.44 20.46
C LYS A 347 0.11 17.68 19.57
N ALA A 348 -0.61 17.54 18.46
CA ALA A 348 -0.66 18.60 17.46
C ALA A 348 -2.00 18.65 16.71
N ARG A 349 -2.18 19.73 15.95
CA ARG A 349 -3.20 19.82 14.90
C ARG A 349 -2.54 20.06 13.55
N VAL A 350 -3.09 19.44 12.51
CA VAL A 350 -2.80 19.81 11.12
C VAL A 350 -3.76 20.93 10.72
N VAL A 351 -3.25 21.96 10.07
CA VAL A 351 -4.02 23.14 9.67
C VAL A 351 -3.89 23.35 8.16
N PHE A 352 -5.03 23.32 7.48
CA PHE A 352 -5.18 23.69 6.08
C PHE A 352 -5.62 25.16 6.02
N GLU A 353 -4.68 26.06 5.72
CA GLU A 353 -4.93 27.49 5.63
C GLU A 353 -4.96 27.93 4.16
N GLY A 354 -6.11 28.38 3.68
CA GLY A 354 -6.19 29.05 2.38
C GLY A 354 -5.98 30.55 2.51
N VAL A 355 -5.21 31.12 1.59
CA VAL A 355 -4.89 32.55 1.51
C VAL A 355 -5.28 33.07 0.14
N ARG A 356 -6.10 34.12 0.13
CA ARG A 356 -6.58 34.76 -1.10
C ARG A 356 -5.50 35.64 -1.73
N GLY A 357 -5.20 35.41 -3.01
CA GLY A 357 -4.34 36.23 -3.86
C GLY A 357 -5.02 37.50 -4.37
N ASN A 358 -4.33 38.23 -5.25
CA ASN A 358 -4.83 39.47 -5.85
C ASN A 358 -5.57 39.24 -7.18
N SER A 359 -5.26 38.15 -7.88
CA SER A 359 -5.82 37.88 -9.21
C SER A 359 -7.27 37.41 -9.09
N PRO A 360 -8.19 37.75 -10.02
CA PRO A 360 -9.57 37.30 -9.97
C PRO A 360 -9.66 35.76 -9.89
N SER A 361 -10.48 35.26 -8.95
CA SER A 361 -10.77 33.84 -8.81
C SER A 361 -12.28 33.60 -8.95
N SER A 362 -12.64 32.46 -9.51
CA SER A 362 -14.05 32.00 -9.62
C SER A 362 -14.26 30.61 -8.98
N GLY A 363 -13.21 30.01 -8.42
CA GLY A 363 -13.26 28.70 -7.78
C GLY A 363 -12.63 28.74 -6.40
N GLY A 364 -11.79 27.75 -6.09
CA GLY A 364 -11.14 27.66 -4.80
C GLY A 364 -10.34 26.38 -4.59
N PHE A 365 -10.13 26.04 -3.31
CA PHE A 365 -9.44 24.80 -2.91
C PHE A 365 -10.45 23.81 -2.38
N SER A 366 -10.41 22.57 -2.87
CA SER A 366 -11.22 21.48 -2.33
C SER A 366 -10.32 20.37 -1.83
N VAL A 367 -10.51 19.94 -0.58
CA VAL A 367 -9.74 18.86 0.04
C VAL A 367 -10.64 17.70 0.43
N ASP A 368 -10.13 16.49 0.25
CA ASP A 368 -10.84 15.25 0.52
C ASP A 368 -9.87 14.08 0.78
N ASP A 369 -10.38 12.94 1.26
CA ASP A 369 -9.61 11.70 1.48
C ASP A 369 -8.33 11.93 2.33
N ILE A 370 -8.42 12.71 3.41
CA ILE A 370 -7.28 13.08 4.27
C ILE A 370 -6.88 11.88 5.13
N ASN A 371 -5.62 11.47 5.05
CA ASN A 371 -5.04 10.39 5.85
C ASN A 371 -3.75 10.85 6.52
N LEU A 372 -3.57 10.47 7.79
CA LEU A 372 -2.34 10.70 8.53
C LEU A 372 -1.88 9.40 9.19
N SER A 373 -0.61 9.06 8.96
CA SER A 373 0.04 7.92 9.60
C SER A 373 1.46 8.27 10.04
N SER A 374 1.93 7.67 11.13
CA SER A 374 3.32 7.71 11.60
C SER A 374 4.22 6.81 10.76
N THR A 375 4.30 7.12 9.48
CA THR A 375 5.11 6.44 8.46
C THR A 375 5.76 7.47 7.55
N LYS A 376 6.84 7.10 6.84
CA LYS A 376 7.43 7.97 5.80
C LYS A 376 6.52 8.07 4.58
N CYS A 377 6.47 9.23 3.92
CA CYS A 377 5.74 9.35 2.67
C CYS A 377 6.41 8.62 1.51
N PRO A 378 5.63 8.21 0.49
CA PRO A 378 6.15 7.90 -0.84
C PRO A 378 6.92 9.10 -1.40
N MET A 379 8.15 8.87 -1.86
CA MET A 379 9.03 9.94 -2.36
C MET A 379 8.59 10.53 -3.69
N HIS A 380 8.15 9.67 -4.61
CA HIS A 380 7.77 10.06 -5.95
C HIS A 380 6.40 9.49 -6.29
N ILE A 381 5.64 10.23 -7.08
CA ILE A 381 4.33 9.82 -7.59
C ILE A 381 4.39 9.93 -9.10
N TRP A 382 4.07 8.84 -9.78
CA TRP A 382 3.78 8.84 -11.20
C TRP A 382 2.28 8.71 -11.40
N HIS A 383 1.67 9.84 -11.73
CA HIS A 383 0.27 9.90 -12.12
C HIS A 383 0.15 9.57 -13.62
N ILE A 384 -0.62 8.54 -13.96
CA ILE A 384 -0.97 8.22 -15.34
C ILE A 384 -2.42 8.65 -15.56
N HIS A 385 -2.64 9.65 -16.40
CA HIS A 385 -3.98 10.12 -16.73
C HIS A 385 -4.61 9.29 -17.86
N ASN A 386 -5.95 9.21 -17.88
CA ASN A 386 -6.74 8.56 -18.95
C ASN A 386 -6.30 7.11 -19.20
N ILE A 387 -6.24 6.31 -18.13
CA ILE A 387 -5.78 4.91 -18.26
C ILE A 387 -6.71 4.07 -19.10
N THR A 388 -8.02 4.33 -19.10
CA THR A 388 -8.99 3.56 -19.88
C THR A 388 -8.73 3.79 -21.37
N GLY A 389 -8.47 5.03 -21.78
CA GLY A 389 -8.03 5.35 -23.13
C GLY A 389 -6.71 4.64 -23.48
N LEU A 390 -5.71 4.73 -22.61
CA LEU A 390 -4.41 4.09 -22.82
C LEU A 390 -4.51 2.55 -22.91
N LEU A 391 -5.30 1.91 -22.03
CA LEU A 391 -5.56 0.48 -22.07
C LEU A 391 -6.29 0.05 -23.35
N ALA A 392 -7.10 0.93 -23.95
CA ALA A 392 -7.76 0.66 -25.22
C ALA A 392 -6.82 0.83 -26.42
N SER A 393 -5.90 1.80 -26.39
CA SER A 393 -5.07 2.16 -27.54
C SER A 393 -3.69 1.51 -27.58
N THR A 394 -3.11 1.16 -26.44
CA THR A 394 -1.72 0.67 -26.33
C THR A 394 -1.64 -0.85 -26.56
N PRO A 395 -1.08 -1.36 -27.65
CA PRO A 395 -0.93 -2.81 -27.86
C PRO A 395 -0.02 -3.48 -26.82
N ALA A 396 -0.21 -4.80 -26.64
CA ALA A 396 0.69 -5.61 -25.81
C ALA A 396 2.12 -5.59 -26.36
N GLY A 397 3.10 -5.43 -25.47
CA GLY A 397 4.52 -5.24 -25.82
C GLY A 397 4.98 -3.78 -25.85
N GLU A 398 4.06 -2.82 -25.91
CA GLU A 398 4.38 -1.40 -25.84
C GLU A 398 4.62 -0.95 -24.39
N LYS A 399 5.56 -0.02 -24.20
CA LYS A 399 6.04 0.45 -22.89
C LYS A 399 5.72 1.91 -22.70
N LEU A 400 5.16 2.24 -21.54
CA LEU A 400 5.16 3.58 -20.99
C LEU A 400 6.29 3.74 -20.00
N TYR A 401 6.92 4.90 -19.99
CA TYR A 401 7.99 5.21 -19.05
C TYR A 401 7.60 6.40 -18.17
N SER A 402 7.87 6.29 -16.88
CA SER A 402 7.72 7.41 -15.94
C SER A 402 8.65 8.57 -16.30
N PRO A 403 8.47 9.76 -15.72
CA PRO A 403 9.56 10.73 -15.60
C PRO A 403 10.81 10.09 -14.97
N ARG A 404 11.98 10.69 -15.18
CA ARG A 404 13.21 10.29 -14.48
C ARG A 404 13.21 10.89 -13.07
N TYR A 405 13.55 10.08 -12.09
CA TYR A 405 13.59 10.45 -10.68
C TYR A 405 14.99 10.25 -10.11
N LEU A 406 15.30 10.97 -9.02
CA LEU A 406 16.53 10.76 -8.24
C LEU A 406 16.20 10.03 -6.93
N SER A 407 17.01 9.05 -6.59
CA SER A 407 16.96 8.37 -5.30
C SER A 407 17.66 9.17 -4.19
N PRO A 408 17.40 8.88 -2.90
CA PRO A 408 18.15 9.49 -1.79
C PRO A 408 19.66 9.31 -1.89
N ALA A 409 20.11 8.18 -2.44
CA ALA A 409 21.52 7.88 -2.66
C ALA A 409 22.10 8.57 -3.91
N GLY A 410 21.29 9.32 -4.66
CA GLY A 410 21.72 10.11 -5.82
C GLY A 410 21.58 9.41 -7.18
N TYR A 411 21.29 8.10 -7.23
CA TYR A 411 21.07 7.36 -8.49
C TYR A 411 19.81 7.85 -9.21
N SER A 412 19.92 8.07 -10.52
CA SER A 412 18.79 8.39 -11.40
C SER A 412 18.11 7.12 -11.89
N PHE A 413 16.79 7.09 -11.91
CA PHE A 413 16.01 5.90 -12.29
C PHE A 413 14.69 6.24 -12.99
N GLN A 414 14.09 5.23 -13.61
CA GLN A 414 12.82 5.32 -14.31
C GLN A 414 12.04 4.01 -14.14
N VAL A 415 10.73 4.07 -14.13
CA VAL A 415 9.84 2.90 -14.13
C VAL A 415 9.25 2.72 -15.52
N GLY A 416 9.39 1.50 -16.06
CA GLY A 416 8.74 1.07 -17.30
C GLY A 416 7.51 0.21 -16.99
N VAL A 417 6.38 0.53 -17.61
CA VAL A 417 5.12 -0.21 -17.46
C VAL A 417 4.63 -0.67 -18.83
N TYR A 418 4.24 -1.93 -18.93
CA TYR A 418 3.49 -2.45 -20.06
C TYR A 418 2.05 -2.58 -19.62
N LEU A 419 1.19 -1.65 -20.03
CA LEU A 419 -0.20 -1.61 -19.57
C LEU A 419 -0.97 -2.88 -19.94
N ASN A 420 -0.84 -3.32 -21.19
CA ASN A 420 -1.47 -4.53 -21.71
C ASN A 420 -0.55 -5.77 -21.71
N GLY A 421 0.55 -5.68 -20.97
CA GLY A 421 1.49 -6.77 -20.76
C GLY A 421 2.58 -6.83 -21.82
N ILE A 422 3.54 -7.71 -21.58
CA ILE A 422 4.55 -8.06 -22.59
C ILE A 422 3.91 -8.96 -23.66
N SER A 423 4.47 -8.98 -24.87
CA SER A 423 3.87 -9.72 -26.00
C SER A 423 3.67 -11.22 -25.72
N SER A 424 4.52 -11.85 -24.90
CA SER A 424 4.39 -13.26 -24.53
C SER A 424 3.42 -13.54 -23.38
N ARG A 425 2.93 -12.50 -22.69
CA ARG A 425 2.03 -12.64 -21.54
C ARG A 425 0.98 -11.52 -21.51
N PRO A 426 0.07 -11.48 -22.51
CA PRO A 426 -1.03 -10.50 -22.53
C PRO A 426 -2.00 -10.72 -21.35
N GLY A 427 -2.79 -9.69 -21.02
CA GLY A 427 -3.80 -9.75 -19.94
C GLY A 427 -3.27 -9.44 -18.53
N TYR A 428 -1.98 -9.13 -18.42
CA TYR A 428 -1.33 -8.64 -17.22
C TYR A 428 -0.74 -7.26 -17.47
N MET A 429 -0.72 -6.42 -16.44
CA MET A 429 0.19 -5.29 -16.43
C MET A 429 1.58 -5.80 -15.98
N ALA A 430 2.64 -5.33 -16.63
CA ALA A 430 4.01 -5.63 -16.27
C ALA A 430 4.74 -4.36 -15.83
N MET A 431 5.72 -4.48 -14.93
CA MET A 431 6.42 -3.33 -14.38
C MET A 431 7.89 -3.64 -14.11
N TYR A 432 8.77 -2.71 -14.51
CA TYR A 432 10.22 -2.86 -14.47
C TYR A 432 10.90 -1.57 -14.00
N LEU A 433 11.90 -1.72 -13.13
CA LEU A 433 12.80 -0.66 -12.71
C LEU A 433 13.99 -0.59 -13.67
N HIS A 434 14.37 0.63 -14.05
CA HIS A 434 15.57 0.92 -14.83
C HIS A 434 16.41 1.98 -14.12
N LEU A 435 17.71 1.76 -13.97
CA LEU A 435 18.64 2.86 -13.70
C LEU A 435 18.83 3.68 -14.99
N THR A 436 19.04 4.98 -14.84
CA THR A 436 19.27 5.89 -15.98
C THR A 436 20.46 6.78 -15.69
N SER A 437 21.12 7.26 -16.74
CA SER A 437 22.25 8.18 -16.56
C SER A 437 21.76 9.48 -15.92
N GLY A 438 22.40 9.87 -14.82
CA GLY A 438 22.05 11.01 -13.98
C GLY A 438 23.20 11.98 -13.74
N PRO A 439 22.92 13.16 -13.15
CA PRO A 439 23.92 14.18 -12.89
C PRO A 439 24.96 13.77 -11.84
N ASN A 440 24.65 12.79 -10.99
CA ASN A 440 25.51 12.38 -9.87
C ASN A 440 26.42 11.18 -10.21
N ASP A 441 26.22 10.52 -11.35
CA ASP A 441 26.86 9.25 -11.69
C ASP A 441 28.39 9.21 -11.51
N PRO A 442 29.16 10.28 -11.83
CA PRO A 442 30.61 10.28 -11.63
C PRO A 442 31.06 10.10 -10.17
N ASN A 443 30.18 10.41 -9.21
CA ASN A 443 30.45 10.34 -7.77
C ASN A 443 29.78 9.12 -7.10
N LEU A 444 29.06 8.29 -7.87
CA LEU A 444 28.33 7.14 -7.34
C LEU A 444 29.16 5.86 -7.46
N LYS A 445 28.88 4.91 -6.59
CA LYS A 445 29.48 3.57 -6.65
C LYS A 445 28.77 2.72 -7.70
N TRP A 446 29.53 2.02 -8.53
CA TRP A 446 29.03 1.12 -9.54
C TRP A 446 29.75 -0.25 -9.47
N PRO A 447 29.07 -1.38 -9.69
CA PRO A 447 27.62 -1.54 -9.89
C PRO A 447 26.80 -1.08 -8.67
N CYS A 448 25.55 -0.64 -8.88
CA CYS A 448 24.70 -0.02 -7.87
C CYS A 448 24.42 -0.98 -6.69
N PRO A 449 24.97 -0.73 -5.50
CA PRO A 449 24.96 -1.73 -4.43
C PRO A 449 23.73 -1.60 -3.53
N TRP A 450 22.94 -2.67 -3.48
CA TRP A 450 21.91 -2.96 -2.48
C TRP A 450 20.87 -1.85 -2.26
N GLN A 451 20.46 -1.18 -3.33
CA GLN A 451 19.37 -0.21 -3.32
C GLN A 451 18.04 -0.93 -3.55
N GLN A 452 17.10 -0.82 -2.60
CA GLN A 452 15.79 -1.46 -2.76
C GLN A 452 14.72 -0.46 -3.21
N ALA A 453 14.30 -0.52 -4.47
CA ALA A 453 13.16 0.23 -4.97
C ALA A 453 11.85 -0.49 -4.68
N THR A 454 10.84 0.24 -4.21
CA THR A 454 9.49 -0.28 -3.97
C THR A 454 8.51 0.40 -4.91
N MET A 455 8.04 -0.31 -5.91
CA MET A 455 7.05 0.19 -6.87
C MET A 455 5.66 -0.23 -6.40
N VAL A 456 4.75 0.73 -6.26
CA VAL A 456 3.42 0.48 -5.70
C VAL A 456 2.34 0.98 -6.66
N LEU A 457 1.34 0.15 -6.94
CA LEU A 457 0.08 0.59 -7.53
C LEU A 457 -0.93 0.79 -6.40
N MET A 458 -1.37 2.05 -6.26
CA MET A 458 -2.22 2.46 -5.14
C MET A 458 -3.68 2.04 -5.36
N ASP A 459 -4.24 1.33 -4.39
CA ASP A 459 -5.68 1.17 -4.21
C ASP A 459 -6.21 2.45 -3.54
N GLN A 460 -6.92 3.29 -4.29
CA GLN A 460 -7.30 4.64 -3.88
C GLN A 460 -8.55 4.66 -2.99
N GLN A 461 -8.63 3.74 -2.02
CA GLN A 461 -9.63 3.76 -0.96
C GLN A 461 -9.41 4.98 -0.07
N SER A 462 -10.51 5.58 0.39
CA SER A 462 -10.51 6.78 1.23
C SER A 462 -9.78 6.57 2.55
N ASP A 463 -10.01 5.42 3.19
CA ASP A 463 -9.30 5.02 4.41
C ASP A 463 -8.04 4.22 4.09
N ILE A 464 -6.87 4.75 4.49
CA ILE A 464 -5.56 4.11 4.30
C ILE A 464 -5.50 2.68 4.87
N ARG A 465 -6.28 2.39 5.92
CA ARG A 465 -6.33 1.07 6.56
C ARG A 465 -6.96 0.02 5.65
N GLN A 466 -7.82 0.44 4.72
CA GLN A 466 -8.54 -0.44 3.78
C GLN A 466 -7.81 -0.62 2.44
N GLN A 467 -6.70 0.09 2.22
CA GLN A 467 -5.95 0.01 0.98
C GLN A 467 -5.26 -1.35 0.83
N MET A 468 -5.54 -2.04 -0.27
CA MET A 468 -4.84 -3.26 -0.70
C MET A 468 -3.91 -2.97 -1.87
N ASN A 469 -2.93 -2.10 -1.61
CA ASN A 469 -1.94 -1.68 -2.60
C ASN A 469 -1.16 -2.86 -3.18
N MET A 470 -0.97 -2.91 -4.50
CA MET A 470 -0.11 -3.92 -5.13
C MET A 470 1.34 -3.45 -5.13
N HIS A 471 2.23 -4.24 -4.51
CA HIS A 471 3.64 -3.89 -4.34
C HIS A 471 4.55 -4.79 -5.18
N ARG A 472 5.62 -4.21 -5.73
CA ARG A 472 6.78 -4.95 -6.22
C ARG A 472 8.06 -4.28 -5.74
N MET A 473 8.87 -5.06 -5.03
CA MET A 473 10.15 -4.61 -4.49
C MET A 473 11.28 -5.26 -5.29
N VAL A 474 12.29 -4.47 -5.63
CA VAL A 474 13.49 -4.88 -6.37
C VAL A 474 14.70 -4.33 -5.65
N THR A 475 15.68 -5.19 -5.36
CA THR A 475 16.97 -4.78 -4.81
C THR A 475 18.06 -4.92 -5.87
N THR A 476 18.89 -3.88 -6.02
CA THR A 476 20.04 -3.90 -6.93
C THR A 476 21.16 -4.76 -6.33
N ASP A 477 21.33 -5.98 -6.84
CA ASP A 477 22.44 -6.85 -6.47
C ASP A 477 23.67 -6.48 -7.33
N PRO A 478 24.75 -5.92 -6.74
CA PRO A 478 25.91 -5.47 -7.49
C PRO A 478 26.66 -6.60 -8.20
N ASP A 479 26.49 -7.85 -7.76
CA ASP A 479 27.15 -9.02 -8.35
C ASP A 479 26.29 -9.67 -9.44
N LYS A 480 25.09 -9.14 -9.70
CA LYS A 480 24.21 -9.64 -10.75
C LYS A 480 24.79 -9.35 -12.14
N MET A 481 25.06 -10.42 -12.89
CA MET A 481 25.45 -10.33 -14.30
C MET A 481 24.25 -10.27 -15.26
N SER A 482 24.50 -9.76 -16.46
CA SER A 482 23.62 -9.88 -17.63
C SER A 482 23.38 -11.35 -18.00
N SER A 483 22.37 -11.62 -18.84
CA SER A 483 22.00 -13.00 -19.22
C SER A 483 23.09 -13.76 -19.98
N ASP A 484 23.96 -13.05 -20.69
CA ASP A 484 25.14 -13.57 -21.38
C ASP A 484 26.41 -13.57 -20.50
N GLY A 485 26.33 -13.03 -19.28
CA GLY A 485 27.43 -13.03 -18.31
C GLY A 485 28.58 -12.07 -18.64
N THR A 486 28.37 -11.10 -19.53
CA THR A 486 29.43 -10.20 -20.03
C THR A 486 29.53 -8.90 -19.24
N GLU A 487 28.42 -8.40 -18.70
CA GLU A 487 28.34 -7.10 -18.03
C GLU A 487 27.61 -7.22 -16.69
N PHE A 488 27.91 -6.32 -15.75
CA PHE A 488 27.12 -6.20 -14.53
C PHE A 488 25.78 -5.53 -14.86
N PHE A 489 24.68 -6.20 -14.50
CA PHE A 489 23.32 -5.77 -14.83
C PHE A 489 22.99 -4.37 -14.28
N TRP A 490 23.54 -4.04 -13.11
CA TRP A 490 23.32 -2.76 -12.41
C TRP A 490 24.54 -1.82 -12.48
N ASP A 491 25.41 -1.95 -13.49
CA ASP A 491 26.49 -0.99 -13.74
C ASP A 491 25.94 0.37 -14.26
N ASP A 492 26.85 1.33 -14.41
CA ASP A 492 26.58 2.66 -14.95
C ASP A 492 25.81 2.56 -16.28
N PRO A 493 24.61 3.15 -16.38
CA PRO A 493 23.81 3.13 -17.60
C PRO A 493 24.53 3.65 -18.83
N SER A 494 25.54 4.52 -18.70
CA SER A 494 26.35 4.96 -19.84
C SER A 494 27.22 3.86 -20.45
N LYS A 495 27.49 2.79 -19.70
CA LYS A 495 28.26 1.62 -20.15
C LYS A 495 27.36 0.49 -20.65
N VAL A 496 26.36 0.12 -19.84
CA VAL A 496 25.53 -1.08 -20.05
C VAL A 496 24.12 -0.77 -20.57
N GLY A 497 23.79 0.51 -20.70
CA GLY A 497 22.45 0.97 -21.09
C GLY A 497 22.31 1.30 -22.57
N SER A 498 21.06 1.48 -22.97
CA SER A 498 20.69 1.91 -24.33
C SER A 498 20.48 3.43 -24.36
N LYS A 499 20.97 4.09 -25.42
CA LYS A 499 20.72 5.52 -25.65
C LYS A 499 19.24 5.77 -25.93
N VAL A 500 18.65 6.72 -25.23
CA VAL A 500 17.28 7.20 -25.41
C VAL A 500 17.32 8.66 -25.81
N THR A 501 16.81 8.98 -26.99
CA THR A 501 16.65 10.36 -27.47
C THR A 501 15.24 10.83 -27.19
N THR A 502 15.09 11.99 -26.55
CA THR A 502 13.80 12.60 -26.25
C THR A 502 13.35 13.48 -27.42
N ALA A 503 12.10 13.96 -27.39
CA ALA A 503 11.53 14.77 -28.46
C ALA A 503 12.24 16.12 -28.68
N ASP A 504 12.91 16.66 -27.65
CA ASP A 504 13.67 17.91 -27.74
C ASP A 504 15.10 17.73 -28.30
N GLY A 505 15.48 16.49 -28.63
CA GLY A 505 16.80 16.14 -29.16
C GLY A 505 17.86 15.84 -28.09
N SER A 506 17.56 16.08 -26.80
CA SER A 506 18.41 15.63 -25.69
C SER A 506 18.41 14.10 -25.60
N PHE A 507 19.44 13.56 -24.96
CA PHE A 507 19.54 12.11 -24.77
C PHE A 507 20.04 11.75 -23.36
N TYR A 508 19.73 10.53 -22.96
CA TYR A 508 20.26 9.89 -21.76
C TYR A 508 20.42 8.39 -22.02
N TYR A 509 21.07 7.67 -21.14
CA TYR A 509 21.17 6.21 -21.21
C TYR A 509 20.21 5.56 -20.22
N ARG A 510 19.53 4.50 -20.64
CA ARG A 510 18.66 3.68 -19.80
C ARG A 510 19.25 2.28 -19.68
N GLY A 511 19.56 1.88 -18.45
CA GLY A 511 20.06 0.55 -18.14
C GLY A 511 19.01 -0.56 -18.35
N PRO A 512 19.41 -1.82 -18.18
CA PRO A 512 18.51 -2.97 -18.22
C PRO A 512 17.33 -2.85 -17.25
N GLY A 513 16.20 -3.48 -17.60
CA GLY A 513 14.98 -3.44 -16.80
C GLY A 513 14.81 -4.67 -15.91
N TYR A 514 14.65 -4.49 -14.60
CA TYR A 514 14.38 -5.59 -13.67
C TYR A 514 13.02 -5.43 -12.99
N GLY A 515 12.23 -6.50 -12.94
CA GLY A 515 10.86 -6.41 -12.46
C GLY A 515 10.07 -7.69 -12.68
N THR A 516 8.82 -7.56 -13.09
CA THR A 516 7.91 -8.70 -13.28
C THR A 516 6.95 -8.50 -14.44
N SER A 517 6.69 -9.58 -15.18
CA SER A 517 5.72 -9.61 -16.28
C SER A 517 4.29 -9.91 -15.83
N THR A 518 4.08 -10.20 -14.54
CA THR A 518 2.75 -10.43 -13.93
C THR A 518 2.60 -9.56 -12.69
N PHE A 519 2.72 -8.25 -12.87
CA PHE A 519 2.59 -7.35 -11.73
C PHE A 519 1.16 -7.36 -11.19
N ILE A 520 0.15 -7.25 -12.07
CA ILE A 520 -1.26 -7.41 -11.70
C ILE A 520 -2.05 -7.90 -12.92
N THR A 521 -3.07 -8.74 -12.72
CA THR A 521 -4.00 -9.11 -13.81
C THR A 521 -4.89 -7.91 -14.14
N HIS A 522 -5.35 -7.80 -15.38
CA HIS A 522 -6.33 -6.75 -15.73
C HIS A 522 -7.65 -6.88 -14.97
N SER A 523 -8.08 -8.10 -14.65
CA SER A 523 -9.26 -8.33 -13.82
C SER A 523 -9.09 -7.69 -12.43
N ARG A 524 -7.94 -7.92 -11.76
CA ARG A 524 -7.67 -7.32 -10.45
C ARG A 524 -7.48 -5.81 -10.52
N LEU A 525 -6.79 -5.32 -11.56
CA LEU A 525 -6.65 -3.88 -11.83
C LEU A 525 -8.02 -3.17 -11.91
N LYS A 526 -9.05 -3.84 -12.43
CA LYS A 526 -10.41 -3.30 -12.56
C LYS A 526 -11.33 -3.56 -11.36
N SER A 527 -10.90 -4.34 -10.36
CA SER A 527 -11.77 -4.82 -9.27
C SER A 527 -11.96 -3.84 -8.11
N ARG A 528 -10.86 -3.23 -7.64
CA ARG A 528 -10.83 -2.29 -6.49
C ARG A 528 -10.71 -0.84 -6.99
N LYS A 529 -10.25 0.10 -6.14
CA LYS A 529 -10.06 1.51 -6.51
C LYS A 529 -8.66 1.79 -7.08
N PHE A 530 -8.05 0.82 -7.78
CA PHE A 530 -6.78 1.06 -8.48
C PHE A 530 -6.94 2.10 -9.59
N ILE A 531 -8.08 2.08 -10.29
CA ILE A 531 -8.49 3.08 -11.27
C ILE A 531 -9.68 3.83 -10.68
N LYS A 532 -9.48 5.09 -10.31
CA LYS A 532 -10.51 5.95 -9.70
C LYS A 532 -10.59 7.24 -10.51
N GLY A 533 -11.74 7.53 -11.12
CA GLY A 533 -11.89 8.68 -12.03
C GLY A 533 -11.03 8.58 -13.30
N ASP A 534 -10.76 7.36 -13.77
CA ASP A 534 -9.87 7.05 -14.92
C ASP A 534 -8.36 7.29 -14.72
N ASP A 535 -7.95 7.47 -13.46
CA ASP A 535 -6.61 7.88 -13.08
C ASP A 535 -5.98 6.89 -12.07
N PRO A 536 -5.12 5.94 -12.50
CA PRO A 536 -4.31 5.15 -11.60
C PRO A 536 -3.08 5.93 -11.15
N ARG A 537 -2.70 5.71 -9.89
CA ARG A 537 -1.52 6.32 -9.30
C ARG A 537 -0.49 5.24 -9.00
N LEU A 538 0.66 5.36 -9.66
CA LEU A 538 1.84 4.56 -9.35
C LEU A 538 2.71 5.39 -8.41
N LEU A 539 3.07 4.82 -7.27
CA LEU A 539 3.94 5.43 -6.29
C LEU A 539 5.29 4.70 -6.36
N PRO A 540 6.25 5.18 -7.17
CA PRO A 540 7.64 4.74 -7.05
C PRO A 540 8.22 5.25 -5.74
N ILE A 541 8.22 4.40 -4.71
CA ILE A 541 8.92 4.67 -3.47
C ILE A 541 10.39 4.37 -3.73
N SER A 542 11.20 5.44 -3.74
CA SER A 542 12.64 5.32 -4.01
C SER A 542 13.39 4.67 -2.85
N SER A 543 14.62 4.27 -3.17
CA SER A 543 15.41 3.32 -2.43
C SER A 543 15.64 3.71 -0.98
N ARG A 544 15.25 2.82 -0.07
CA ARG A 544 15.99 2.72 1.18
C ARG A 544 17.26 1.93 0.84
N PRO A 545 18.43 2.29 1.37
CA PRO A 545 19.44 1.27 1.62
C PRO A 545 18.69 0.17 2.35
N VAL A 546 18.71 -1.07 1.83
CA VAL A 546 18.38 -2.20 2.72
C VAL A 546 19.27 -1.97 3.92
N PRO A 547 18.74 -1.81 5.15
CA PRO A 547 19.53 -1.39 6.30
C PRO A 547 20.79 -2.22 6.24
N THR A 548 21.91 -1.55 5.94
CA THR A 548 23.21 -2.19 5.83
C THR A 548 23.30 -2.95 7.12
N LEU A 549 23.22 -4.27 7.01
CA LEU A 549 23.39 -5.17 8.13
C LEU A 549 24.77 -4.82 8.60
N THR A 550 24.80 -4.02 9.66
CA THR A 550 26.01 -3.84 10.42
C THR A 550 26.34 -5.27 10.87
N PRO A 551 27.58 -5.74 10.65
CA PRO A 551 28.01 -6.95 11.32
C PRO A 551 27.81 -6.67 12.81
N LEU A 552 27.06 -7.54 13.49
CA LEU A 552 26.95 -7.53 14.94
C LEU A 552 28.34 -7.67 15.57
#